data_AF-A0A7C5Y7V2-F1
#
_entry.id   AF-A0A7C5Y7V2-F1
#
_cell.length_a   1.000
_cell.length_b   1.000
_cell.length_c   1.000
_cell.angle_alpha   90.00
_cell.angle_beta   90.00
_cell.angle_gamma   90.00
#
_symmetry.space_group_name_H-M   'P 1'
#
loop_
_entity.id
_entity.type
_entity.pdbx_description
1 polymer ?
#
loop_
_entity_poly.entity_id
_entity_poly.type
_entity_poly.pdbx_seq_one_letter_code
_entity_poly.pdbx_strand_id
1 'polypeptide(L)'
;MIDWSGLKLEQIGIVASPAGETTASCILQEGMESKITAETLVLINNRNGNKILAVCRSGTGSNDSLRTSYYNPGVAYAKTGKGPSTAKEFFGFTLVVIGDVTDGTIKQNKLIIAPASPIYRFQPGFNPMNLFGNSPYSMGYYAMGEPSWKIPVLAEYIP
;
A
#
# COMPACT_ATOMS: atom_id res chain seq x y z
N MET A 1 -6.00 23.42 1.89
CA MET A 1 -6.67 22.14 1.57
C MET A 1 -5.94 21.56 0.37
N ILE A 2 -5.49 20.30 0.44
CA ILE A 2 -4.73 19.67 -0.65
C ILE A 2 -5.69 19.32 -1.78
N ASP A 3 -5.33 19.69 -3.01
CA ASP A 3 -6.04 19.21 -4.20
C ASP A 3 -5.52 17.82 -4.57
N TRP A 4 -6.24 16.80 -4.10
CA TRP A 4 -5.93 15.41 -4.38
C TRP A 4 -6.13 14.99 -5.84
N SER A 5 -6.92 15.76 -6.61
CA SER A 5 -7.21 15.44 -8.01
C SER A 5 -6.07 15.85 -8.95
N GLY A 6 -5.31 16.88 -8.58
CA GLY A 6 -4.14 17.35 -9.32
C GLY A 6 -2.84 16.56 -9.04
N LEU A 7 -2.86 15.60 -8.12
CA LEU A 7 -1.68 14.81 -7.78
C LEU A 7 -1.45 13.68 -8.79
N LYS A 8 -0.18 13.48 -9.16
CA LYS A 8 0.23 12.29 -9.93
C LYS A 8 0.23 11.07 -9.01
N LEU A 9 -0.73 10.19 -9.23
CA LEU A 9 -0.94 8.96 -8.49
C LEU A 9 -1.00 7.79 -9.48
N GLU A 10 -0.29 6.71 -9.18
CA GLU A 10 -0.34 5.48 -9.96
C GLU A 10 -1.22 4.48 -9.23
N GLN A 11 -2.29 4.02 -9.85
CA GLN A 11 -3.10 2.96 -9.24
C GLN A 11 -2.30 1.66 -9.25
N ILE A 12 -2.17 1.03 -8.08
CA ILE A 12 -1.37 -0.20 -7.93
C ILE A 12 -2.23 -1.42 -7.61
N GLY A 13 -3.49 -1.20 -7.24
CA GLY A 13 -4.31 -2.26 -6.68
C GLY A 13 -5.65 -1.80 -6.14
N ILE A 14 -6.30 -2.72 -5.45
CA ILE A 14 -7.57 -2.52 -4.75
C ILE A 14 -7.54 -3.17 -3.37
N VAL A 15 -8.37 -2.66 -2.47
CA VAL A 15 -8.56 -3.25 -1.13
C VAL A 15 -9.31 -4.58 -1.26
N ALA A 16 -8.77 -5.63 -0.65
CA ALA A 16 -9.37 -6.94 -0.54
C ALA A 16 -10.19 -7.09 0.75
N SER A 17 -10.99 -8.15 0.81
CA SER A 17 -11.66 -8.55 2.04
C SER A 17 -10.79 -9.54 2.85
N PRO A 18 -10.85 -9.51 4.19
CA PRO A 18 -11.49 -8.48 5.03
C PRO A 18 -10.64 -7.20 5.13
N ALA A 19 -11.29 -6.09 5.45
CA ALA A 19 -10.63 -4.81 5.72
C ALA A 19 -11.27 -4.14 6.94
N GLY A 20 -10.46 -3.52 7.79
CA GLY A 20 -10.88 -2.82 9.01
C GLY A 20 -10.54 -1.33 8.96
N GLU A 21 -10.54 -0.66 10.12
CA GLU A 21 -10.17 0.75 10.22
C GLU A 21 -8.65 0.99 10.37
N THR A 22 -7.90 0.00 10.86
CA THR A 22 -6.44 0.11 11.10
C THR A 22 -5.60 -0.70 10.11
N THR A 23 -6.20 -1.70 9.46
CA THR A 23 -5.51 -2.61 8.55
C THR A 23 -6.39 -2.99 7.37
N ALA A 24 -5.76 -3.27 6.24
CA ALA A 24 -6.43 -3.77 5.04
C ALA A 24 -5.47 -4.65 4.24
N SER A 25 -6.01 -5.53 3.40
CA SER A 25 -5.20 -6.25 2.41
C SER A 25 -5.32 -5.57 1.06
N CYS A 26 -4.20 -5.46 0.34
CA CYS A 26 -4.13 -4.99 -1.03
C CYS A 26 -4.01 -6.20 -1.96
N ILE A 27 -4.83 -6.26 -3.01
CA ILE A 27 -4.54 -7.07 -4.19
C ILE A 27 -3.88 -6.14 -5.21
N LEU A 28 -2.68 -6.50 -5.64
CA LEU A 28 -1.93 -5.76 -6.64
C LEU A 28 -2.51 -6.00 -8.04
N GLN A 29 -2.42 -4.98 -8.87
CA GLN A 29 -2.60 -5.13 -10.31
C GLN A 29 -1.42 -5.89 -10.91
N GLU A 30 -1.66 -6.54 -12.05
CA GLU A 30 -0.64 -7.27 -12.79
C GLU A 30 0.54 -6.34 -13.18
N GLY A 31 1.76 -6.81 -12.95
CA GLY A 31 3.00 -6.08 -13.24
C GLY A 31 3.42 -5.11 -12.12
N MET A 32 2.69 -5.04 -11.01
CA MET A 32 3.06 -4.23 -9.84
C MET A 32 3.86 -5.03 -8.80
N GLU A 33 3.83 -6.36 -8.85
CA GLU A 33 4.52 -7.24 -7.91
C GLU A 33 6.04 -7.03 -7.83
N SER A 34 6.67 -6.58 -8.92
CA SER A 34 8.10 -6.25 -8.97
C SER A 34 8.41 -4.79 -8.62
N LYS A 35 7.38 -3.93 -8.56
CA LYS A 35 7.51 -2.48 -8.38
C LYS A 35 7.16 -2.00 -6.97
N ILE A 36 6.36 -2.78 -6.25
CA ILE A 36 5.88 -2.45 -4.91
C ILE A 36 6.66 -3.29 -3.89
N THR A 37 7.25 -2.60 -2.92
CA THR A 37 8.06 -3.19 -1.87
C THR A 37 7.40 -3.03 -0.50
N ALA A 38 7.92 -3.77 0.48
CA ALA A 38 7.68 -3.43 1.88
C ALA A 38 8.14 -1.98 2.12
N GLU A 39 7.43 -1.27 2.99
CA GLU A 39 7.56 0.17 3.21
C GLU A 39 7.14 1.05 2.03
N THR A 40 6.45 0.56 1.01
CA THR A 40 5.85 1.49 0.02
C THR A 40 4.70 2.26 0.67
N LEU A 41 4.74 3.60 0.57
CA LEU A 41 3.64 4.48 0.98
C LEU A 41 2.55 4.53 -0.07
N VAL A 42 1.32 4.39 0.38
CA VAL A 42 0.15 4.33 -0.48
C VAL A 42 -0.96 5.22 0.03
N LEU A 43 -1.77 5.72 -0.92
CA LEU A 43 -3.01 6.41 -0.66
C LEU A 43 -4.16 5.47 -1.00
N ILE A 44 -5.05 5.21 -0.03
CA ILE A 44 -6.32 4.53 -0.26
C ILE A 44 -7.36 5.61 -0.47
N ASN A 45 -8.02 5.61 -1.64
CA ASN A 45 -9.20 6.43 -1.87
C ASN A 45 -10.42 5.61 -1.40
N ASN A 46 -10.74 5.71 -0.11
CA ASN A 46 -11.75 4.87 0.51
C ASN A 46 -13.13 5.22 -0.05
N ARG A 47 -13.89 4.22 -0.48
CA ARG A 47 -15.26 4.41 -0.99
C ARG A 47 -16.21 4.95 0.09
N ASN A 48 -15.85 4.82 1.37
CA ASN A 48 -16.57 5.43 2.48
C ASN A 48 -16.33 6.95 2.64
N GLY A 49 -15.62 7.58 1.71
CA GLY A 49 -15.61 9.04 1.54
C GLY A 49 -14.35 9.75 2.03
N ASN A 50 -13.39 9.04 2.62
CA ASN A 50 -12.13 9.63 3.09
C ASN A 50 -10.91 9.12 2.32
N LYS A 51 -9.78 9.82 2.48
CA LYS A 51 -8.48 9.43 1.93
C LYS A 51 -7.57 8.99 3.05
N ILE A 52 -6.95 7.83 2.89
CA ILE A 52 -6.19 7.20 3.97
C ILE A 52 -4.75 7.00 3.50
N LEU A 53 -3.81 7.50 4.29
CA LEU A 53 -2.40 7.18 4.13
C LEU A 53 -2.11 5.87 4.84
N ALA A 54 -1.44 4.95 4.14
CA ALA A 54 -1.05 3.65 4.66
C ALA A 54 0.33 3.24 4.15
N VAL A 55 0.90 2.19 4.75
CA VAL A 55 2.19 1.61 4.38
C VAL A 55 2.05 0.11 4.14
N CYS A 56 2.69 -0.39 3.08
CA CYS A 56 2.83 -1.82 2.81
C CYS A 56 3.80 -2.46 3.82
N ARG A 57 3.38 -3.48 4.57
CA ARG A 57 4.24 -4.14 5.59
C ARG A 57 4.62 -5.57 5.26
N SER A 58 3.67 -6.39 4.79
CA SER A 58 3.90 -7.81 4.53
C SER A 58 3.40 -8.18 3.15
N GLY A 59 4.30 -8.62 2.27
CA GLY A 59 3.94 -9.13 0.95
C GLY A 59 3.35 -10.54 1.02
N THR A 60 2.45 -10.86 0.10
CA THR A 60 1.85 -12.19 -0.06
C THR A 60 1.76 -12.54 -1.54
N GLY A 61 2.18 -13.76 -1.89
CA GLY A 61 1.87 -14.39 -3.18
C GLY A 61 1.04 -15.62 -2.93
N SER A 62 -0.08 -15.76 -3.63
CA SER A 62 -0.94 -16.93 -3.50
C SER A 62 -1.33 -17.45 -4.87
N ASN A 63 -1.17 -18.74 -5.08
CA ASN A 63 -1.74 -19.44 -6.22
C ASN A 63 -2.55 -20.63 -5.69
N ASP A 64 -3.87 -20.57 -5.87
CA ASP A 64 -4.78 -21.63 -5.42
C ASP A 64 -4.46 -22.99 -6.06
N SER A 65 -3.96 -22.98 -7.29
CA SER A 65 -3.52 -24.19 -8.02
C SER A 65 -2.23 -24.80 -7.46
N LEU A 66 -1.52 -24.11 -6.56
CA LEU A 66 -0.28 -24.57 -5.94
C LEU A 66 -0.38 -24.74 -4.43
N ARG A 67 -1.59 -24.64 -3.86
CA ARG A 67 -1.79 -24.90 -2.43
C ARG A 67 -1.37 -26.34 -2.10
N THR A 68 -0.35 -26.47 -1.26
CA THR A 68 0.25 -27.75 -0.86
C THR A 68 -0.50 -28.45 0.27
N SER A 69 -1.48 -27.77 0.88
CA SER A 69 -2.29 -28.31 1.98
C SER A 69 -3.15 -29.50 1.56
N TYR A 70 -3.47 -29.65 0.27
CA TYR A 70 -4.21 -30.78 -0.30
C TYR A 70 -3.66 -31.10 -1.70
N TYR A 71 -3.64 -32.39 -2.09
CA TYR A 71 -3.20 -32.78 -3.43
C TYR A 71 -4.17 -32.22 -4.48
N ASN A 72 -3.67 -31.41 -5.42
CA ASN A 72 -4.44 -30.92 -6.55
C ASN A 72 -3.69 -31.19 -7.87
N PRO A 73 -4.39 -31.22 -9.03
CA PRO A 73 -3.76 -31.46 -10.33
C PRO A 73 -2.65 -30.45 -10.67
N GLY A 74 -2.76 -29.19 -10.23
CA GLY A 74 -1.77 -28.15 -10.45
C GLY A 74 -0.41 -28.47 -9.84
N VAL A 75 -0.37 -29.07 -8.66
CA VAL A 75 0.84 -29.57 -8.02
C VAL A 75 1.46 -30.73 -8.82
N ALA A 76 0.65 -31.60 -9.40
CA ALA A 76 1.12 -32.71 -10.24
C ALA A 76 1.74 -32.23 -11.57
N TYR A 77 1.14 -31.23 -12.20
CA TYR A 77 1.69 -30.59 -13.41
C TYR A 77 3.01 -29.87 -13.11
N ALA A 78 3.05 -29.09 -12.02
CA ALA A 78 4.26 -28.38 -11.58
C ALA A 78 5.42 -29.36 -11.29
N LYS A 79 5.15 -30.48 -10.61
CA LYS A 79 6.15 -31.54 -10.36
C LYS A 79 6.73 -32.16 -11.64
N THR A 80 5.97 -32.13 -12.75
CA THR A 80 6.40 -32.69 -14.04
C THR A 80 7.10 -31.63 -14.92
N GLY A 81 7.42 -30.45 -14.36
CA GLY A 81 8.06 -29.35 -15.09
C GLY A 81 7.12 -28.58 -16.02
N LYS A 82 5.81 -28.83 -15.97
CA LYS A 82 4.80 -28.04 -16.70
C LYS A 82 4.31 -26.89 -15.83
N GLY A 83 4.20 -25.71 -16.43
CA GLY A 83 3.72 -24.51 -15.73
C GLY A 83 2.30 -24.70 -15.17
N PRO A 84 2.07 -24.41 -13.88
CA PRO A 84 0.71 -24.34 -13.34
C PRO A 84 -0.05 -23.13 -13.92
N SER A 85 -1.37 -23.14 -13.83
CA SER A 85 -2.17 -21.99 -14.27
C SER A 85 -1.89 -20.77 -13.40
N THR A 86 -1.60 -19.64 -14.05
CA THR A 86 -1.46 -18.31 -13.42
C THR A 86 -2.80 -17.61 -13.20
N ALA A 87 -3.90 -18.13 -13.75
CA ALA A 87 -5.23 -17.49 -13.67
C ALA A 87 -5.79 -17.40 -12.25
N LYS A 88 -5.23 -18.17 -11.30
CA LYS A 88 -5.59 -18.13 -9.88
C LYS A 88 -4.45 -17.61 -9.00
N GLU A 89 -3.47 -16.93 -9.60
CA GLU A 89 -2.39 -16.29 -8.89
C GLU A 89 -2.76 -14.84 -8.56
N PHE A 90 -2.45 -14.41 -7.34
CA PHE A 90 -2.48 -13.00 -6.99
C PHE A 90 -1.31 -12.65 -6.07
N PHE A 91 -0.86 -11.41 -6.20
CA PHE A 91 0.10 -10.79 -5.31
C PHE A 91 -0.58 -9.69 -4.51
N GLY A 92 -0.09 -9.45 -3.32
CA GLY A 92 -0.72 -8.51 -2.40
C GLY A 92 0.20 -8.07 -1.28
N PHE A 93 -0.27 -7.07 -0.53
CA PHE A 93 0.38 -6.61 0.68
C PHE A 93 -0.64 -6.38 1.79
N THR A 94 -0.26 -6.70 3.02
CA THR A 94 -0.94 -6.14 4.20
C THR A 94 -0.57 -4.66 4.33
N LEU A 95 -1.59 -3.82 4.37
CA LEU A 95 -1.50 -2.39 4.58
C LEU A 95 -1.75 -2.07 6.06
N VAL A 96 -0.89 -1.24 6.62
CA VAL A 96 -1.07 -0.65 7.95
C VAL A 96 -1.40 0.83 7.80
N VAL A 97 -2.52 1.23 8.40
CA VAL A 97 -3.01 2.61 8.31
C VAL A 97 -2.12 3.53 9.14
N ILE A 98 -1.71 4.64 8.54
CA ILE A 98 -1.05 5.75 9.22
C ILE A 98 -2.12 6.74 9.70
N GLY A 99 -3.08 7.09 8.82
CA GLY A 99 -4.20 7.93 9.21
C GLY A 99 -5.04 8.45 8.04
N ASP A 100 -6.13 9.13 8.38
CA ASP A 100 -6.94 9.91 7.46
C ASP A 100 -6.18 11.18 7.08
N VAL A 101 -6.07 11.45 5.79
CA VAL A 101 -5.36 12.60 5.22
C VAL A 101 -6.26 13.46 4.35
N THR A 102 -7.58 13.27 4.39
CA THR A 102 -8.54 13.96 3.50
C THR A 102 -8.33 15.47 3.45
N ASP A 103 -8.08 16.10 4.60
CA ASP A 103 -7.92 17.55 4.72
C ASP A 103 -6.48 18.04 4.44
N GLY A 104 -5.55 17.13 4.17
CA GLY A 104 -4.13 17.40 3.93
C GLY A 104 -3.23 17.36 5.18
N THR A 105 -3.77 16.90 6.30
CA THR A 105 -3.04 16.64 7.55
C THR A 105 -3.40 15.27 8.06
N ILE A 106 -2.46 14.55 8.69
CA ILE A 106 -2.74 13.25 9.28
C ILE A 106 -3.65 13.38 10.50
N LYS A 107 -4.75 12.64 10.48
CA LYS A 107 -5.71 12.46 11.58
C LYS A 107 -5.96 10.98 11.80
N GLN A 108 -6.52 10.62 12.95
CA GLN A 108 -6.95 9.24 13.19
C GLN A 108 -8.02 8.83 12.17
N ASN A 109 -7.83 7.70 11.49
CA ASN A 109 -8.89 7.09 10.68
C ASN A 109 -9.98 6.51 11.59
N LYS A 110 -11.23 6.90 11.37
CA LYS A 110 -12.40 6.43 12.14
C LYS A 110 -13.35 5.57 11.32
N LEU A 111 -13.12 5.46 10.01
CA LEU A 111 -14.00 4.75 9.09
C LEU A 111 -13.38 3.42 8.70
N ILE A 112 -14.21 2.38 8.57
CA ILE A 112 -13.80 1.11 7.98
C ILE A 112 -13.34 1.36 6.54
N ILE A 113 -12.30 0.66 6.11
CA ILE A 113 -11.85 0.69 4.73
C ILE A 113 -12.76 -0.23 3.90
N ALA A 114 -13.45 0.34 2.93
CA ALA A 114 -14.34 -0.42 2.07
C ALA A 114 -13.55 -1.32 1.11
N PRO A 115 -13.92 -2.60 0.95
CA PRO A 115 -13.40 -3.45 -0.11
C PRO A 115 -13.57 -2.82 -1.50
N ALA A 116 -12.67 -3.21 -2.40
CA ALA A 116 -12.53 -2.68 -3.75
C ALA A 116 -12.24 -1.16 -3.83
N SER A 117 -11.95 -0.49 -2.70
CA SER A 117 -11.39 0.86 -2.73
C SER A 117 -10.05 0.86 -3.47
N PRO A 118 -9.83 1.77 -4.43
CA PRO A 118 -8.58 1.82 -5.18
C PRO A 118 -7.43 2.32 -4.31
N ILE A 119 -6.27 1.74 -4.55
CA ILE A 119 -5.02 2.02 -3.83
C ILE A 119 -4.02 2.59 -4.83
N TYR A 120 -3.36 3.66 -4.43
CA TYR A 120 -2.42 4.39 -5.28
C TYR A 120 -1.05 4.51 -4.63
N ARG A 121 0.00 4.42 -5.43
CA ARG A 121 1.35 4.84 -5.06
C ARG A 121 1.55 6.30 -5.44
N PHE A 122 2.24 7.04 -4.58
CA PHE A 122 2.68 8.40 -4.88
C PHE A 122 3.78 8.40 -5.94
N GLN A 123 3.64 9.25 -6.96
CA GLN A 123 4.69 9.48 -7.95
C GLN A 123 5.51 10.74 -7.60
N PRO A 124 6.69 10.92 -8.24
CA PRO A 124 7.44 12.16 -8.12
C PRO A 124 6.57 13.40 -8.42
N GLY A 125 6.73 14.44 -7.60
CA GLY A 125 5.97 15.70 -7.70
C GLY A 125 5.14 16.03 -6.46
N PHE A 126 4.84 15.03 -5.62
CA PHE A 126 4.28 15.24 -4.30
C PHE A 126 5.13 14.52 -3.25
N ASN A 127 5.43 15.19 -2.14
CA ASN A 127 6.11 14.58 -1.00
C ASN A 127 5.07 14.23 0.08
N PRO A 128 4.74 12.94 0.29
CA PRO A 128 3.78 12.51 1.31
C PRO A 128 4.22 12.85 2.74
N MET A 129 5.52 13.06 2.98
CA MET A 129 6.01 13.44 4.30
C MET A 129 5.49 14.80 4.76
N ASN A 130 5.10 15.67 3.83
CA ASN A 130 4.50 16.97 4.16
C ASN A 130 3.16 16.81 4.93
N LEU A 131 2.51 15.64 4.86
CA LEU A 131 1.26 15.35 5.58
C LEU A 131 1.48 15.20 7.10
N PHE A 132 2.71 14.90 7.53
CA PHE A 132 3.10 14.81 8.94
C PHE A 132 3.39 16.19 9.57
N GLY A 133 3.41 17.24 8.75
CA GLY A 133 3.71 18.60 9.17
C GLY A 133 5.01 19.14 8.58
N ASN A 134 5.24 20.43 8.83
CA ASN A 134 6.46 21.11 8.39
C ASN A 134 7.47 21.14 9.52
N SER A 135 8.68 20.66 9.27
CA SER A 135 9.81 20.84 10.16
C SER A 135 11.06 21.26 9.37
N PRO A 136 11.88 22.19 9.88
CA PRO A 136 13.18 22.49 9.29
C PRO A 136 14.19 21.35 9.51
N TYR A 137 13.93 20.44 10.44
CA TYR A 137 14.80 19.30 10.75
C TYR A 137 14.28 18.02 10.11
N SER A 138 15.21 17.15 9.73
CA SER A 138 14.93 15.84 9.16
C SER A 138 15.89 14.78 9.69
N MET A 139 15.41 13.56 9.91
CA MET A 139 16.24 12.38 10.24
C MET A 139 16.75 11.66 8.98
N GLY A 140 16.54 12.24 7.79
CA GLY A 140 16.97 11.66 6.51
C GLY A 140 15.88 11.77 5.45
N TYR A 141 15.65 10.69 4.71
CA TYR A 141 14.54 10.56 3.77
C TYR A 141 13.89 9.19 3.92
N TYR A 142 12.64 9.09 3.49
CA TYR A 142 11.89 7.85 3.55
C TYR A 142 12.52 6.82 2.59
N ALA A 143 12.98 5.69 3.12
CA ALA A 143 13.92 4.79 2.43
C ALA A 143 13.38 4.21 1.11
N MET A 144 12.07 3.99 1.00
CA MET A 144 11.41 3.51 -0.23
C MET A 144 10.78 4.63 -1.07
N GLY A 145 11.11 5.88 -0.74
CA GLY A 145 10.65 7.08 -1.43
C GLY A 145 11.73 7.75 -2.24
N GLU A 146 11.44 8.96 -2.67
CA GLU A 146 12.42 9.85 -3.29
C GLU A 146 13.35 10.47 -2.23
N PRO A 147 14.60 10.83 -2.56
CA PRO A 147 15.48 11.57 -1.65
C PRO A 147 14.88 12.91 -1.16
N SER A 148 13.91 13.44 -1.90
CA SER A 148 13.15 14.64 -1.51
C SER A 148 12.14 14.39 -0.39
N TRP A 149 11.77 13.13 -0.12
CA TRP A 149 10.80 12.73 0.90
C TRP A 149 11.44 12.73 2.29
N LYS A 150 11.84 13.92 2.74
CA LYS A 150 12.46 14.13 4.05
C LYS A 150 11.47 13.83 5.18
N ILE A 151 11.89 13.06 6.18
CA ILE A 151 11.07 12.67 7.32
C ILE A 151 11.10 13.83 8.35
N PRO A 152 9.99 14.57 8.57
CA PRO A 152 9.99 15.70 9.47
C PRO A 152 10.13 15.24 10.91
N VAL A 153 10.98 15.93 11.67
CA VAL A 153 11.22 15.66 13.09
C VAL A 153 11.36 16.98 13.84
N LEU A 154 10.91 17.06 15.09
CA LEU A 154 11.19 18.23 15.92
C LEU A 154 12.48 18.00 16.69
N ALA A 155 13.39 18.99 16.67
CA ALA A 155 14.71 18.86 17.29
C ALA A 155 14.63 18.52 18.78
N GLU A 156 13.63 19.04 19.49
CA GLU A 156 13.39 18.80 20.92
C GLU A 156 13.08 17.33 21.28
N TYR A 157 12.72 16.49 20.30
CA TYR A 157 12.44 15.06 20.51
C TYR A 157 13.59 14.15 20.07
N ILE A 158 14.70 14.71 19.59
CA ILE A 158 15.90 13.95 19.24
C ILE A 158 16.94 14.17 20.37
N PRO A 159 17.26 13.13 21.17
CA PRO A 159 18.20 13.23 22.27
C PRO A 159 19.64 13.47 21.82
#